data_AF-A0A432FTG4-F1
#
_entry.id   AF-A0A432FTG4-F1
#
_cell.length_a   1.000
_cell.length_b   1.000
_cell.length_c   1.000
_cell.angle_alpha   90.00
_cell.angle_beta   90.00
_cell.angle_gamma   90.00
#
_symmetry.space_group_name_H-M   'P 1'
#
loop_
_entity.id
_entity.type
_entity.pdbx_description
1 polymer ?
#
loop_
_entity_poly.entity_id
_entity_poly.type
_entity_poly.pdbx_seq_one_letter_code
_entity_poly.pdbx_strand_id
1 'polypeptide(L)'
;MNTSLYLFPLPVLDEPPPAQQVEAVLRQCGFLGDSLGEGRYRVGGNFFGHITFAGCLPHLKLEPAEEGDVDFTHLRLREESRPRLRVAPQRGRPRCQGCGAAVPGWKERLPQWQEDATSRWRCAECGSEMRVAELDWRQYGVAARLLVEVRQVWPGEALPGDALLRQLESGTGRSWSYAWAESFWALPLIEWVV
;
A
#
# COMPACT_ATOMS: atom_id res chain seq x y z
N MET A 1 -9.10 0.10 13.98
CA MET A 1 -7.90 -0.44 13.30
C MET A 1 -7.73 0.32 12.00
N ASN A 2 -6.56 0.88 11.76
CA ASN A 2 -6.34 1.86 10.71
C ASN A 2 -5.46 1.26 9.59
N THR A 3 -5.93 0.20 8.93
CA THR A 3 -5.17 -0.52 7.90
C THR A 3 -5.86 -0.36 6.56
N SER A 4 -5.06 -0.13 5.52
CA SER A 4 -5.51 -0.02 4.13
C SER A 4 -4.85 -1.08 3.27
N LEU A 5 -5.49 -1.37 2.13
CA LEU A 5 -4.85 -2.07 1.02
C LEU A 5 -4.06 -1.06 0.20
N TYR A 6 -2.82 -1.39 -0.12
CA TYR A 6 -1.96 -0.60 -0.98
C TYR A 6 -1.59 -1.40 -2.22
N LEU A 7 -1.63 -0.76 -3.39
CA LEU A 7 -1.02 -1.24 -4.62
C LEU A 7 0.22 -0.40 -4.93
N PHE A 8 1.28 -1.04 -5.42
CA PHE A 8 2.54 -0.37 -5.69
C PHE A 8 3.33 -1.05 -6.83
N PRO A 9 4.13 -0.28 -7.58
CA PRO A 9 4.99 -0.81 -8.63
C PRO A 9 6.23 -1.50 -8.04
N LEU A 10 6.77 -2.45 -8.80
CA LEU A 10 8.02 -3.15 -8.55
C LEU A 10 9.04 -2.88 -9.67
N PRO A 11 10.35 -2.89 -9.38
CA PRO A 11 10.96 -2.93 -8.04
C PRO A 11 10.71 -1.65 -7.22
N VAL A 12 10.60 -1.77 -5.89
CA VAL A 12 10.14 -0.64 -5.03
C VAL A 12 11.13 0.53 -4.89
N LEU A 13 12.39 0.30 -5.26
CA LEU A 13 13.46 1.30 -5.19
C LEU A 13 13.72 2.03 -6.52
N ASP A 14 13.16 1.52 -7.62
CA ASP A 14 13.28 2.16 -8.93
C ASP A 14 12.45 3.44 -8.98
N GLU A 15 12.70 4.27 -10.01
CA GLU A 15 11.80 5.37 -10.35
C GLU A 15 10.40 4.79 -10.67
N PRO A 16 9.35 5.19 -9.95
CA PRO A 16 8.00 4.71 -10.22
C PRO A 16 7.50 5.26 -11.57
N PRO A 17 6.50 4.62 -12.19
CA PRO A 17 5.79 5.23 -13.31
C PRO A 17 5.15 6.56 -12.86
N PRO A 18 5.03 7.57 -13.74
CA PRO A 18 4.39 8.83 -13.40
C PRO A 18 2.98 8.64 -12.85
N ALA A 19 2.60 9.33 -11.77
CA ALA A 19 1.26 9.22 -11.19
C ALA A 19 0.14 9.48 -12.20
N GLN A 20 0.31 10.42 -13.13
CA GLN A 20 -0.68 10.69 -14.17
C GLN A 20 -0.93 9.46 -15.07
N GLN A 21 0.11 8.68 -15.38
CA GLN A 21 -0.02 7.44 -16.14
C GLN A 21 -0.78 6.39 -15.34
N VAL A 22 -0.46 6.23 -14.05
CA VAL A 22 -1.17 5.31 -13.15
C VAL A 22 -2.64 5.70 -13.04
N GLU A 23 -2.93 6.98 -12.82
CA GLU A 23 -4.30 7.50 -12.74
C GLU A 23 -5.07 7.21 -14.03
N ALA A 24 -4.48 7.47 -15.20
CA ALA A 24 -5.11 7.20 -16.48
C ALA A 24 -5.50 5.73 -16.66
N VAL A 25 -4.60 4.81 -16.31
CA VAL A 25 -4.86 3.36 -16.38
C VAL A 25 -6.00 2.96 -15.43
N LEU A 26 -5.95 3.44 -14.19
CA LEU A 26 -6.98 3.14 -13.18
C LEU A 26 -8.35 3.71 -13.55
N ARG A 27 -8.41 4.89 -14.19
CA ARG A 27 -9.64 5.45 -14.74
C ARG A 27 -10.16 4.60 -15.90
N GLN A 28 -9.28 4.28 -16.85
CA GLN A 28 -9.65 3.54 -18.06
C GLN A 28 -10.26 2.16 -17.75
N CYS A 29 -9.71 1.44 -16.76
CA CYS A 29 -10.23 0.14 -16.37
C CYS A 29 -11.46 0.24 -15.43
N GLY A 30 -11.88 1.45 -15.04
CA GLY A 30 -13.02 1.68 -14.17
C GLY A 30 -12.76 1.39 -12.70
N PHE A 31 -11.50 1.32 -12.25
CA PHE A 31 -11.16 1.19 -10.83
C PHE A 31 -11.26 2.52 -10.08
N LEU A 32 -10.90 3.62 -10.74
CA LEU A 32 -10.84 4.97 -10.19
C LEU A 32 -11.92 5.87 -10.81
N GLY A 33 -12.71 6.53 -9.96
CA GLY A 33 -13.80 7.43 -10.31
C GLY A 33 -13.42 8.91 -10.21
N ASP A 34 -14.38 9.79 -9.95
CA ASP A 34 -14.15 11.24 -9.94
C ASP A 34 -13.15 11.67 -8.86
N SER A 35 -12.40 12.75 -9.15
CA SER A 35 -11.49 13.36 -8.19
C SER A 35 -12.27 14.04 -7.06
N LEU A 36 -11.79 13.84 -5.84
CA LEU A 36 -12.25 14.49 -4.61
C LEU A 36 -11.23 15.54 -4.12
N GLY A 37 -10.21 15.83 -4.93
CA GLY A 37 -9.09 16.70 -4.57
C GLY A 37 -7.99 16.00 -3.75
N GLU A 38 -6.80 16.59 -3.73
CA GLU A 38 -5.64 16.13 -2.93
C GLU A 38 -5.21 14.67 -3.19
N GLY A 39 -5.35 14.21 -4.44
CA GLY A 39 -5.04 12.83 -4.84
C GLY A 39 -6.04 11.81 -4.29
N ARG A 40 -7.22 12.23 -3.83
CA ARG A 40 -8.33 11.35 -3.45
C ARG A 40 -9.32 11.21 -4.59
N TYR A 41 -9.91 10.02 -4.70
CA TYR A 41 -10.85 9.69 -5.78
C TYR A 41 -11.96 8.79 -5.27
N ARG A 42 -13.15 8.94 -5.87
CA ARG A 42 -14.23 7.96 -5.72
C ARG A 42 -13.83 6.61 -6.31
N VAL A 43 -14.49 5.55 -5.89
CA VAL A 43 -14.39 4.26 -6.59
C VAL A 43 -14.98 4.37 -7.99
N GLY A 44 -14.35 3.72 -8.97
CA GLY A 44 -14.86 3.68 -10.34
C GLY A 44 -15.98 2.66 -10.51
N GLY A 45 -16.71 2.75 -11.63
CA GLY A 45 -17.88 1.90 -11.89
C GLY A 45 -17.60 0.40 -11.99
N ASN A 46 -16.33 -0.01 -12.16
CA ASN A 46 -15.90 -1.41 -12.19
C ASN A 46 -15.02 -1.79 -10.98
N PHE A 47 -15.08 -1.03 -9.88
CA PHE A 47 -14.29 -1.29 -8.68
C PHE A 47 -14.45 -2.72 -8.15
N PHE A 48 -15.69 -3.20 -8.04
CA PHE A 48 -15.98 -4.55 -7.55
C PHE A 48 -15.51 -5.66 -8.50
N GLY A 49 -15.33 -5.38 -9.79
CA GLY A 49 -14.72 -6.32 -10.73
C GLY A 49 -13.21 -6.46 -10.55
N HIS A 50 -12.58 -5.51 -9.86
CA HIS A 50 -11.14 -5.44 -9.64
C HIS A 50 -10.72 -5.80 -8.21
N ILE A 51 -11.66 -5.96 -7.28
CA ILE A 51 -11.41 -6.43 -5.92
C ILE A 51 -12.13 -7.75 -5.70
N THR A 52 -11.38 -8.78 -5.32
CA THR A 52 -11.93 -10.05 -4.86
C THR A 52 -12.27 -9.95 -3.39
N PHE A 53 -13.52 -10.29 -3.04
CA PHE A 53 -13.95 -10.39 -1.64
C PHE A 53 -14.03 -11.85 -1.20
N ALA A 54 -13.37 -12.18 -0.09
CA ALA A 54 -13.42 -13.50 0.51
C ALA A 54 -14.75 -13.66 1.29
N GLY A 55 -15.79 -14.10 0.60
CA GLY A 55 -17.13 -14.31 1.16
C GLY A 55 -18.20 -13.42 0.52
N CYS A 56 -19.21 -13.05 1.31
CA CYS A 56 -20.23 -12.09 0.85
C CYS A 56 -19.61 -10.69 0.71
N LEU A 57 -20.03 -9.96 -0.32
CA LEU A 57 -19.60 -8.59 -0.54
C LEU A 57 -20.06 -7.72 0.66
N PRO A 58 -19.13 -7.12 1.42
CA PRO A 58 -19.52 -6.34 2.59
C PRO A 58 -20.32 -5.12 2.17
N HIS A 59 -21.12 -4.61 3.09
CA HIS A 59 -21.77 -3.32 2.91
C HIS A 59 -20.72 -2.21 2.97
N LEU A 60 -20.16 -1.85 1.81
CA LEU A 60 -19.25 -0.71 1.67
C LEU A 60 -20.04 0.58 1.50
N LYS A 61 -19.69 1.60 2.29
CA LYS A 61 -20.15 2.97 2.06
C LYS A 61 -19.34 3.54 0.89
N LEU A 62 -19.96 3.85 -0.24
CA LEU A 62 -19.25 4.37 -1.42
C LEU A 62 -19.34 5.88 -1.57
N GLU A 63 -20.26 6.50 -0.83
CA GLU A 63 -20.50 7.93 -0.84
C GLU A 63 -20.12 8.52 0.52
N PRO A 64 -19.51 9.71 0.55
CA PRO A 64 -19.35 10.46 1.79
C PRO A 64 -20.73 10.88 2.33
N ALA A 65 -20.90 10.89 3.65
CA ALA A 65 -22.13 11.41 4.25
C ALA A 65 -22.22 12.95 4.12
N GLU A 66 -21.07 13.63 4.21
CA GLU A 66 -20.93 15.08 4.15
C GLU A 66 -19.63 15.46 3.43
N GLU A 67 -19.50 16.71 2.99
CA GLU A 67 -18.29 17.19 2.34
C GLU A 67 -17.08 17.10 3.30
N GLY A 68 -16.01 16.43 2.87
CA GLY A 68 -14.82 16.21 3.68
C GLY A 68 -14.82 14.92 4.52
N ASP A 69 -15.92 14.16 4.54
CA ASP A 69 -15.97 12.83 5.16
C ASP A 69 -14.87 11.92 4.58
N VAL A 70 -14.26 11.09 5.42
CA VAL A 70 -13.23 10.11 5.06
C VAL A 70 -13.61 8.68 5.44
N ASP A 71 -14.79 8.49 6.04
CA ASP A 71 -15.32 7.21 6.52
C ASP A 71 -16.22 6.53 5.49
N PHE A 72 -15.72 6.49 4.26
CA PHE A 72 -16.29 5.75 3.14
C PHE A 72 -15.16 5.14 2.28
N THR A 73 -15.49 4.16 1.45
CA THR A 73 -14.56 3.51 0.52
C THR A 73 -14.19 4.48 -0.60
N HIS A 74 -12.93 4.88 -0.60
CA HIS A 74 -12.34 5.75 -1.61
C HIS A 74 -10.92 5.30 -1.92
N LEU A 75 -10.37 5.85 -3.01
CA LEU A 75 -8.98 5.63 -3.38
C LEU A 75 -8.15 6.88 -3.08
N ARG A 76 -6.87 6.67 -2.82
CA ARG A 76 -5.88 7.74 -2.77
C ARG A 76 -4.64 7.35 -3.54
N LEU A 77 -4.25 8.18 -4.50
CA LEU A 77 -2.97 8.08 -5.17
C LEU A 77 -1.99 9.02 -4.47
N ARG A 78 -0.83 8.51 -4.07
CA ARG A 78 0.18 9.30 -3.37
C ARG A 78 1.57 9.04 -3.90
N GLU A 79 2.30 10.12 -4.11
CA GLU A 79 3.71 10.15 -4.45
C GLU A 79 4.54 10.68 -3.29
N GLU A 80 5.72 10.12 -3.12
CA GLU A 80 6.71 10.49 -2.11
C GLU A 80 8.06 10.70 -2.80
N SER A 81 8.82 11.70 -2.34
CA SER A 81 10.15 11.99 -2.88
C SER A 81 11.16 10.87 -2.63
N ARG A 82 10.89 9.99 -1.66
CA ARG A 82 11.69 8.83 -1.30
C ARG A 82 10.81 7.66 -0.83
N PRO A 83 11.26 6.41 -0.95
CA PRO A 83 10.47 5.27 -0.50
C PRO A 83 10.12 5.41 0.99
N ARG A 84 8.83 5.39 1.31
CA ARG A 84 8.37 5.42 2.70
C ARG A 84 7.84 4.06 3.12
N LEU A 85 8.46 3.49 4.15
CA LEU A 85 8.00 2.23 4.73
C LEU A 85 6.70 2.44 5.51
N ARG A 86 5.68 1.64 5.16
CA ARG A 86 4.44 1.46 5.89
C ARG A 86 4.29 -0.02 6.22
N VAL A 87 3.90 -0.30 7.45
CA VAL A 87 3.74 -1.68 7.95
C VAL A 87 2.43 -1.73 8.73
N ALA A 88 1.80 -2.91 8.82
CA ALA A 88 0.81 -3.17 9.85
C ALA A 88 1.54 -3.82 11.05
N PRO A 89 1.93 -3.07 12.11
CA PRO A 89 2.94 -3.54 13.08
C PRO A 89 2.57 -4.85 13.79
N GLN A 90 1.27 -5.09 13.97
CA GLN A 90 0.76 -6.31 14.59
C GLN A 90 0.89 -7.55 13.68
N ARG A 91 0.83 -7.36 12.36
CA ARG A 91 0.84 -8.43 11.35
C ARG A 91 2.15 -8.56 10.60
N GLY A 92 2.98 -7.50 10.56
CA GLY A 92 4.28 -7.50 9.91
C GLY A 92 5.15 -8.65 10.42
N ARG A 93 5.72 -9.43 9.49
CA ARG A 93 6.66 -10.52 9.78
C ARG A 93 7.74 -10.53 8.69
N PRO A 94 8.60 -9.48 8.65
CA PRO A 94 9.59 -9.34 7.60
C PRO A 94 10.54 -10.54 7.54
N ARG A 95 10.90 -10.93 6.32
CA ARG A 95 11.84 -12.00 6.01
C ARG A 95 12.96 -11.50 5.10
N CYS A 96 14.12 -12.13 5.22
CA CYS A 96 15.23 -11.98 4.29
C CYS A 96 14.82 -12.46 2.90
N GLN A 97 15.04 -11.67 1.85
CA GLN A 97 14.78 -12.14 0.48
C GLN A 97 15.82 -13.14 -0.03
N GLY A 98 17.01 -13.19 0.56
CA GLY A 98 18.06 -14.14 0.18
C GLY A 98 17.79 -15.56 0.65
N CYS A 99 17.36 -15.74 1.91
CA CYS A 99 17.20 -17.07 2.52
C CYS A 99 15.84 -17.32 3.18
N GLY A 100 14.93 -16.34 3.22
CA GLY A 100 13.62 -16.46 3.86
C GLY A 100 13.65 -16.42 5.40
N ALA A 101 14.82 -16.27 6.03
CA ALA A 101 14.96 -16.17 7.48
C ALA A 101 14.14 -14.99 8.03
N ALA A 102 13.53 -15.19 9.20
CA ALA A 102 12.82 -14.11 9.88
C ALA A 102 13.79 -13.00 10.29
N VAL A 103 13.34 -11.75 10.28
CA VAL A 103 14.15 -10.61 10.71
C VAL A 103 13.91 -10.33 12.19
N PRO A 104 14.82 -10.72 13.11
CA PRO A 104 14.59 -10.61 14.56
C PRO A 104 14.68 -9.15 15.01
N GLY A 105 13.90 -8.76 16.02
CA GLY A 105 13.94 -7.40 16.59
C GLY A 105 13.57 -6.28 15.62
N TRP A 106 12.71 -6.58 14.63
CA TRP A 106 12.35 -5.61 13.59
C TRP A 106 11.43 -4.49 14.09
N LYS A 107 10.62 -4.77 15.13
CA LYS A 107 9.65 -3.79 15.67
C LYS A 107 10.37 -2.64 16.36
N GLU A 108 11.44 -2.96 17.09
CA GLU A 108 12.30 -2.03 17.81
C GLU A 108 13.05 -1.10 16.84
N ARG A 109 13.31 -1.57 15.62
CA ARG A 109 13.96 -0.80 14.54
C ARG A 109 12.97 -0.07 13.63
N LEU A 110 11.66 -0.32 13.79
CA LEU A 110 10.64 0.22 12.89
C LEU A 110 10.66 1.75 12.80
N PRO A 111 10.80 2.54 13.90
CA PRO A 111 10.87 3.99 13.79
C PRO A 111 11.99 4.47 12.87
N GLN A 112 13.20 3.95 13.05
CA GLN A 112 14.36 4.27 12.21
C GLN A 112 14.16 3.82 10.75
N TRP A 113 13.54 2.67 10.54
CA TRP A 113 13.26 2.13 9.21
C TRP A 113 12.16 2.90 8.47
N GLN A 114 11.22 3.51 9.19
CA GLN A 114 10.23 4.42 8.62
C GLN A 114 10.84 5.77 8.28
N GLU A 115 11.83 6.23 9.06
CA GLU A 115 12.62 7.41 8.73
C GLU A 115 13.50 7.20 7.50
N ASP A 116 14.08 6.02 7.30
CA ASP A 116 14.86 5.66 6.11
C ASP A 116 14.69 4.19 5.71
N ALA A 117 13.78 3.95 4.76
CA ALA A 117 13.56 2.62 4.19
C ALA A 117 14.71 2.17 3.25
N THR A 118 15.64 3.06 2.91
CA THR A 118 16.81 2.73 2.08
C THR A 118 18.02 2.31 2.90
N SER A 119 17.91 2.39 4.24
CA SER A 119 18.92 1.90 5.16
C SER A 119 19.26 0.42 4.90
N ARG A 120 20.54 0.08 5.03
CA ARG A 120 21.03 -1.29 4.80
C ARG A 120 20.72 -2.17 6.01
N TRP A 121 20.30 -3.39 5.73
CA TRP A 121 20.17 -4.47 6.68
C TRP A 121 20.94 -5.68 6.16
N ARG A 122 21.65 -6.35 7.06
CA ARG A 122 22.42 -7.57 6.77
C ARG A 122 21.78 -8.76 7.47
N CYS A 123 21.53 -9.82 6.74
CA CYS A 123 21.01 -11.05 7.30
C CYS A 123 22.07 -11.78 8.13
N ALA A 124 21.72 -12.14 9.37
CA ALA A 124 22.59 -12.93 10.24
C ALA A 124 22.75 -14.39 9.77
N GLU A 125 21.75 -14.93 9.05
CA GLU A 125 21.75 -16.33 8.63
C GLU A 125 22.52 -16.58 7.33
N CYS A 126 22.30 -15.76 6.29
CA CYS A 126 22.91 -15.96 4.97
C CYS A 126 23.93 -14.88 4.58
N GLY A 127 24.13 -13.85 5.41
CA GLY A 127 25.07 -12.77 5.14
C GLY A 127 24.67 -11.77 4.05
N SER A 128 23.56 -11.99 3.34
CA SER A 128 23.07 -11.08 2.30
C SER A 128 22.81 -9.68 2.86
N GLU A 129 23.24 -8.67 2.12
CA GLU A 129 22.88 -7.28 2.37
C GLU A 129 21.73 -6.86 1.46
N MET A 130 20.77 -6.14 2.01
CA MET A 130 19.65 -5.54 1.27
C MET A 130 19.20 -4.25 1.96
N ARG A 131 18.43 -3.43 1.28
CA ARG A 131 17.76 -2.29 1.91
C ARG A 131 16.52 -2.78 2.64
N VAL A 132 16.11 -2.05 3.67
CA VAL A 132 14.88 -2.36 4.43
C VAL A 132 13.64 -2.42 3.52
N ALA A 133 13.60 -1.57 2.49
CA ALA A 133 12.54 -1.58 1.48
C ALA A 133 12.45 -2.90 0.69
N GLU A 134 13.55 -3.64 0.58
CA GLU A 134 13.65 -4.90 -0.16
C GLU A 134 13.32 -6.10 0.72
N LEU A 135 13.09 -5.95 2.02
CA LEU A 135 12.67 -7.06 2.88
C LEU A 135 11.33 -7.64 2.39
N ASP A 136 11.15 -8.95 2.50
CA ASP A 136 9.85 -9.57 2.27
C ASP A 136 8.94 -9.31 3.47
N TRP A 137 8.10 -8.29 3.37
CA TRP A 137 7.11 -7.92 4.38
C TRP A 137 5.85 -8.80 4.38
N ARG A 138 5.80 -9.86 3.55
CA ARG A 138 4.71 -10.83 3.44
C ARG A 138 3.33 -10.20 3.25
N GLN A 139 3.25 -9.21 2.37
CA GLN A 139 2.04 -8.42 2.12
C GLN A 139 1.48 -7.67 3.36
N TYR A 140 2.28 -7.51 4.42
CA TYR A 140 1.92 -6.72 5.61
C TYR A 140 2.85 -5.52 5.83
N GLY A 141 3.44 -5.04 4.73
CA GLY A 141 4.22 -3.83 4.67
C GLY A 141 4.70 -3.54 3.24
N VAL A 142 5.00 -2.28 2.98
CA VAL A 142 5.49 -1.78 1.69
C VAL A 142 6.37 -0.57 1.93
N ALA A 143 7.45 -0.43 1.18
CA ALA A 143 8.24 0.80 1.13
C ALA A 143 8.35 1.26 -0.32
N ALA A 144 7.48 2.17 -0.75
CA ALA A 144 7.42 2.64 -2.14
C ALA A 144 7.30 4.16 -2.21
N ARG A 145 7.63 4.71 -3.38
CA ARG A 145 7.45 6.13 -3.70
C ARG A 145 6.07 6.44 -4.25
N LEU A 146 5.43 5.49 -4.92
CA LEU A 146 4.07 5.63 -5.44
C LEU A 146 3.18 4.55 -4.82
N LEU A 147 2.06 4.99 -4.25
CA LEU A 147 1.10 4.13 -3.56
C LEU A 147 -0.32 4.46 -4.03
N VAL A 148 -1.06 3.43 -4.43
CA VAL A 148 -2.52 3.49 -4.58
C VAL A 148 -3.12 2.87 -3.34
N GLU A 149 -3.68 3.70 -2.48
CA GLU A 149 -4.37 3.27 -1.27
C GLU A 149 -5.86 3.04 -1.55
N VAL A 150 -6.39 1.90 -1.09
CA VAL A 150 -7.82 1.60 -1.06
C VAL A 150 -8.27 1.62 0.40
N ARG A 151 -9.24 2.47 0.70
CA ARG A 151 -9.74 2.77 2.05
C ARG A 151 -11.02 2.01 2.37
N GLN A 152 -11.26 1.82 3.68
CA GLN A 152 -12.44 1.15 4.20
C GLN A 152 -12.65 -0.24 3.58
N VAL A 153 -11.56 -1.01 3.49
CA VAL A 153 -11.51 -2.43 3.14
C VAL A 153 -10.62 -3.16 4.14
N TRP A 154 -10.82 -4.46 4.35
CA TRP A 154 -10.15 -5.19 5.44
C TRP A 154 -9.21 -6.30 4.99
N PRO A 155 -8.07 -6.50 5.70
CA PRO A 155 -7.17 -7.61 5.45
C PRO A 155 -7.87 -8.97 5.56
N GLY A 156 -7.67 -9.81 4.55
CA GLY A 156 -8.28 -11.14 4.48
C GLY A 156 -9.72 -11.14 3.96
N GLU A 157 -10.32 -9.96 3.80
CA GLU A 157 -11.65 -9.80 3.20
C GLU A 157 -11.54 -9.29 1.77
N ALA A 158 -10.75 -8.26 1.50
CA ALA A 158 -10.52 -7.76 0.15
C ALA A 158 -9.15 -8.22 -0.37
N LEU A 159 -9.01 -8.44 -1.67
CA LEU A 159 -7.74 -8.62 -2.36
C LEU A 159 -7.84 -7.96 -3.74
N PRO A 160 -6.79 -7.33 -4.26
CA PRO A 160 -6.80 -6.89 -5.65
C PRO A 160 -6.89 -8.11 -6.55
N GLY A 161 -7.79 -8.08 -7.52
CA GLY A 161 -7.87 -9.12 -8.55
C GLY A 161 -6.66 -9.05 -9.48
N ASP A 162 -6.20 -10.20 -9.96
CA ASP A 162 -5.05 -10.28 -10.87
C ASP A 162 -5.23 -9.44 -12.15
N ALA A 163 -6.49 -9.29 -12.59
CA ALA A 163 -6.82 -8.45 -13.75
C ALA A 163 -6.41 -6.99 -13.53
N LEU A 164 -6.63 -6.44 -12.34
CA LEU A 164 -6.23 -5.07 -12.00
C LEU A 164 -4.71 -4.90 -12.07
N LEU A 165 -3.98 -5.83 -11.45
CA LEU A 165 -2.51 -5.79 -11.43
C LEU A 165 -1.93 -5.92 -12.84
N ARG A 166 -2.51 -6.76 -13.70
CA ARG A 166 -2.12 -6.88 -15.12
C ARG A 166 -2.43 -5.63 -15.94
N GLN A 167 -3.55 -4.96 -15.68
CA GLN A 167 -3.89 -3.69 -16.36
C GLN A 167 -2.88 -2.59 -15.99
N LEU A 168 -2.56 -2.49 -14.70
CA LEU A 168 -1.50 -1.60 -14.21
C LEU A 168 -0.15 -1.93 -14.86
N GLU A 169 0.24 -3.20 -14.91
CA GLU A 169 1.49 -3.62 -15.53
C GLU A 169 1.55 -3.31 -17.02
N SER A 170 0.51 -3.65 -17.78
CA SER A 170 0.43 -3.34 -19.21
C SER A 170 0.42 -1.84 -19.47
N GLY A 171 -0.21 -1.05 -18.61
CA GLY A 171 -0.36 0.39 -18.79
C GLY A 171 0.85 1.19 -18.36
N THR A 172 1.66 0.67 -17.42
CA THR A 172 2.82 1.39 -16.87
C THR A 172 4.17 0.77 -17.21
N GLY A 173 4.20 -0.43 -17.80
CA GLY A 173 5.43 -1.16 -18.10
C GLY A 173 6.23 -1.62 -16.87
N ARG A 174 5.55 -1.75 -15.71
CA ARG A 174 6.16 -2.15 -14.43
C ARG A 174 5.29 -3.21 -13.80
N SER A 175 5.86 -4.25 -13.20
CA SER A 175 5.05 -5.20 -12.43
C SER A 175 4.46 -4.53 -11.19
N TRP A 176 3.28 -4.98 -10.75
CA TRP A 176 2.58 -4.42 -9.59
C TRP A 176 2.32 -5.47 -8.53
N SER A 177 2.35 -5.05 -7.27
CA SER A 177 2.05 -5.89 -6.12
C SER A 177 1.19 -5.13 -5.11
N TYR A 178 0.84 -5.81 -4.02
CA TYR A 178 0.02 -5.23 -2.97
C TYR A 178 0.49 -5.60 -1.57
N ALA A 179 0.09 -4.76 -0.61
CA ALA A 179 0.32 -5.01 0.80
C ALA A 179 -0.75 -4.32 1.66
N TRP A 180 -0.95 -4.86 2.85
CA TRP A 180 -1.72 -4.28 3.93
C TRP A 180 -0.80 -3.51 4.86
N ALA A 181 -1.07 -2.24 5.09
CA ALA A 181 -0.28 -1.43 6.01
C ALA A 181 -1.13 -0.35 6.68
N GLU A 182 -0.57 0.31 7.70
CA GLU A 182 -1.24 1.44 8.32
C GLU A 182 -1.54 2.55 7.32
N SER A 183 -2.75 3.08 7.42
CA SER A 183 -3.24 4.08 6.48
C SER A 183 -2.57 5.44 6.65
N PHE A 184 -2.65 6.27 5.61
CA PHE A 184 -2.14 7.64 5.61
C PHE A 184 -2.84 8.59 6.59
N TRP A 185 -4.08 8.30 7.02
CA TRP A 185 -4.85 9.09 8.01
C TRP A 185 -4.73 8.53 9.41
N ALA A 186 -3.83 7.58 9.66
CA ALA A 186 -3.30 7.42 11.01
C ALA A 186 -2.58 8.73 11.34
N LEU A 187 -3.37 9.74 11.72
CA LEU A 187 -2.89 10.83 12.56
C LEU A 187 -2.11 10.18 13.69
N PRO A 188 -1.06 10.84 14.20
CA PRO A 188 -0.51 10.46 15.48
C PRO A 188 -1.67 10.56 16.47
N LEU A 189 -2.27 9.42 16.83
CA LEU A 189 -3.05 9.35 18.05
C LEU A 189 -2.00 9.55 19.14
N ILE A 190 -2.04 10.77 19.71
CA ILE A 190 -1.36 11.24 20.92
C ILE A 190 -0.08 12.04 20.61
N GLU A 191 -0.25 13.37 20.54
CA GLU A 191 0.65 14.28 21.27
C GLU A 191 0.76 13.75 22.70
N TRP A 192 1.94 13.30 23.12
CA TRP A 192 2.21 13.11 24.53
C TRP A 192 2.22 14.49 25.17
N VAL A 193 1.07 14.91 25.70
CA VAL A 193 1.01 15.98 26.68
C VAL A 193 1.71 15.46 27.94
N VAL A 194 2.90 16.04 28.15
CA VAL A 194 3.71 16.20 29.39
C VAL A 194 3.56 15.15 30.48
#